data_AF-A0A369ZI51-F1
#
_entry.id   AF-A0A369ZI51-F1
#
_cell.length_a   1.000
_cell.length_b   1.000
_cell.length_c   1.000
_cell.angle_alpha   90.00
_cell.angle_beta   90.00
_cell.angle_gamma   90.00
#
_symmetry.space_group_name_H-M   'P 1'
#
loop_
_entity.id
_entity.type
_entity.pdbx_description
1 polymer ?
#
loop_
_entity_poly.entity_id
_entity_poly.type
_entity_poly.pdbx_seq_one_letter_code
_entity_poly.pdbx_strand_id
1 'polypeptide(L)'
;MQSMAEQPHVQSSNKQITQQSLTHQLAMALAKEDKKQLSALQVAFLKQNALSTEQFHRQTQITENILTRIFKTDKNLTPKFLDYLYFEPTESNDATLNNAMKLNLLVSFFANEKAKIYIKHSSNTQTFIDLLLENGAKSSQLVQVEGSAKAILQSIAQQMQQDFSPKTVFSITENRISLIVPSSLIKPRLALANAIFDKQFKGVEVDDFSYLDQPRSNLQHNNQTIRYKTFQAMLEGLEN
;
A
#
# COMPACT_ATOMS: atom_id res chain seq x y z
N MET A 1 -16.99 36.31 -56.00
CA MET A 1 -16.10 35.27 -55.47
C MET A 1 -15.24 35.89 -54.38
N GLN A 2 -15.59 35.66 -53.11
CA GLN A 2 -14.75 35.93 -51.94
C GLN A 2 -15.31 35.05 -50.83
N SER A 3 -14.63 33.92 -50.57
CA SER A 3 -14.86 33.12 -49.36
C SER A 3 -13.64 33.32 -48.48
N MET A 4 -13.83 34.03 -47.37
CA MET A 4 -12.84 34.17 -46.31
C MET A 4 -12.56 32.79 -45.72
N ALA A 5 -11.28 32.41 -45.70
CA ALA A 5 -10.82 31.21 -45.01
C ALA A 5 -10.85 31.47 -43.50
N GLU A 6 -11.73 30.75 -42.78
CA GLU A 6 -11.67 30.64 -41.33
C GLU A 6 -10.43 29.83 -40.94
N GLN A 7 -9.51 30.47 -40.23
CA GLN A 7 -8.43 29.78 -39.53
C GLN A 7 -9.01 29.06 -38.30
N PRO A 8 -8.63 27.80 -38.03
CA PRO A 8 -9.03 27.15 -36.79
C PRO A 8 -8.29 27.78 -35.62
N HIS A 9 -9.04 28.46 -34.76
CA HIS A 9 -8.60 28.89 -33.43
C HIS A 9 -8.07 27.69 -32.65
N VAL A 10 -6.77 27.67 -32.38
CA VAL A 10 -6.19 26.81 -31.35
C VAL A 10 -6.69 27.33 -30.01
N GLN A 11 -7.76 26.74 -29.50
CA GLN A 11 -8.14 26.90 -28.10
C GLN A 11 -7.08 26.21 -27.24
N SER A 12 -6.10 26.99 -26.79
CA SER A 12 -5.25 26.65 -25.65
C SER A 12 -6.14 26.55 -24.40
N SER A 13 -6.71 25.37 -24.19
CA SER A 13 -7.45 25.07 -22.98
C SER A 13 -6.45 24.82 -21.85
N ASN A 14 -6.10 25.90 -21.13
CA ASN A 14 -5.50 25.83 -19.80
C ASN A 14 -6.54 25.25 -18.82
N LYS A 15 -6.91 23.98 -18.99
CA LYS A 15 -7.65 23.26 -17.97
C LYS A 15 -6.64 22.92 -16.88
N GLN A 16 -6.76 23.56 -15.72
CA GLN A 16 -6.09 23.10 -14.51
C GLN A 16 -6.44 21.62 -14.31
N ILE A 17 -5.46 20.74 -14.54
CA ILE A 17 -5.62 19.32 -14.26
C ILE A 17 -5.72 19.21 -12.73
N THR A 18 -6.84 18.67 -12.23
CA THR A 18 -6.99 18.42 -10.80
C THR A 18 -6.01 17.34 -10.35
N GLN A 19 -5.56 17.35 -9.09
CA GLN A 19 -4.65 16.33 -8.55
C GLN A 19 -5.18 14.91 -8.82
N GLN A 20 -6.47 14.68 -8.57
CA GLN A 20 -7.12 13.39 -8.82
C GLN A 20 -7.07 12.97 -10.30
N SER A 21 -7.30 13.92 -11.22
CA SER A 21 -7.24 13.66 -12.67
C SER A 21 -5.80 13.34 -13.11
N LEU A 22 -4.81 14.05 -12.57
CA LEU A 22 -3.39 13.82 -12.84
C LEU A 22 -2.95 12.44 -12.35
N THR A 23 -3.27 12.10 -11.10
CA THR A 23 -2.95 10.79 -10.51
C THR A 23 -3.59 9.65 -11.30
N HIS A 24 -4.84 9.79 -11.71
CA HIS A 24 -5.53 8.79 -12.53
C HIS A 24 -4.85 8.59 -13.89
N GLN A 25 -4.59 9.69 -14.62
CA GLN A 25 -3.95 9.63 -15.94
C GLN A 25 -2.54 9.04 -15.86
N LEU A 26 -1.76 9.44 -14.86
CA LEU A 26 -0.39 8.94 -14.66
C LEU A 26 -0.40 7.45 -14.28
N ALA A 27 -1.26 7.03 -13.36
CA ALA A 27 -1.40 5.61 -13.00
C ALA A 27 -1.77 4.75 -14.23
N MET A 28 -2.66 5.26 -15.08
CA MET A 28 -3.05 4.58 -16.32
C MET A 28 -1.89 4.49 -17.32
N ALA A 29 -1.14 5.58 -17.50
CA ALA A 29 0.03 5.61 -18.38
C ALA A 29 1.14 4.65 -17.89
N LEU A 30 1.39 4.60 -16.58
CA LEU A 30 2.31 3.63 -15.95
C LEU A 30 1.84 2.20 -16.16
N ALA A 31 0.56 1.92 -15.92
CA ALA A 31 0.00 0.58 -16.07
C ALA A 31 0.08 0.03 -17.50
N LYS A 32 -0.04 0.92 -18.50
CA LYS A 32 0.05 0.63 -19.94
C LYS A 32 1.47 0.73 -20.51
N GLU A 33 2.44 1.19 -19.72
CA GLU A 33 3.80 1.48 -20.18
C GLU A 33 3.84 2.50 -21.35
N ASP A 34 2.92 3.47 -21.36
CA ASP A 34 2.82 4.48 -22.43
C ASP A 34 3.91 5.56 -22.29
N LYS A 35 5.09 5.28 -22.84
CA LYS A 35 6.25 6.17 -22.81
C LYS A 35 5.99 7.57 -23.36
N LYS A 36 5.03 7.73 -24.29
CA LYS A 36 4.74 9.05 -24.89
C LYS A 36 4.01 9.96 -23.90
N GLN A 37 3.06 9.42 -23.15
CA GLN A 37 2.27 10.19 -22.17
C GLN A 37 2.99 10.38 -20.83
N LEU A 38 3.89 9.45 -20.46
CA LEU A 38 4.54 9.44 -19.14
C LEU A 38 5.35 10.70 -18.83
N SER A 39 6.12 11.22 -19.78
CA SER A 39 7.05 12.33 -19.52
C SER A 39 6.34 13.60 -19.01
N ALA A 40 5.28 14.03 -19.71
CA ALA A 40 4.52 15.23 -19.34
C ALA A 40 3.76 15.06 -18.03
N LEU A 41 3.11 13.90 -17.83
CA LEU A 41 2.35 13.60 -16.61
C LEU A 41 3.26 13.48 -15.39
N GLN A 42 4.43 12.86 -15.54
CA GLN A 42 5.43 12.74 -14.47
C GLN A 42 5.93 14.12 -14.04
N VAL A 43 6.33 14.99 -14.98
CA VAL A 43 6.82 16.34 -14.66
C VAL A 43 5.77 17.14 -13.91
N ALA A 44 4.50 17.08 -14.33
CA ALA A 44 3.41 17.74 -13.64
C ALA A 44 3.22 17.20 -12.21
N PHE A 45 3.24 15.86 -12.04
CA PHE A 45 3.04 15.21 -10.74
C PHE A 45 4.16 15.52 -9.74
N LEU A 46 5.42 15.45 -10.19
CA LEU A 46 6.59 15.76 -9.37
C LEU A 46 6.55 17.20 -8.86
N LYS A 47 6.23 18.15 -9.75
CA LYS A 47 6.13 19.57 -9.41
C LYS A 47 5.03 19.81 -8.37
N GLN A 48 3.88 19.17 -8.53
CA GLN A 48 2.74 19.38 -7.64
C GLN A 48 2.95 18.79 -6.23
N ASN A 49 3.72 17.71 -6.11
CA ASN A 49 3.97 17.03 -4.84
C ASN A 49 5.35 17.34 -4.22
N ALA A 50 6.12 18.24 -4.83
CA ALA A 50 7.50 18.57 -4.42
C ALA A 50 8.42 17.33 -4.28
N LEU A 51 8.27 16.36 -5.18
CA LEU A 51 9.02 15.09 -5.17
C LEU A 51 10.23 15.17 -6.08
N SER A 52 11.31 14.46 -5.72
CA SER A 52 12.46 14.30 -6.60
C SER A 52 12.22 13.23 -7.66
N THR A 53 12.84 13.40 -8.83
CA THR A 53 12.82 12.41 -9.91
C THR A 53 13.38 11.06 -9.46
N GLU A 54 14.45 11.08 -8.65
CA GLU A 54 15.07 9.87 -8.09
C GLU A 54 14.10 9.09 -7.20
N GLN A 55 13.41 9.77 -6.27
CA GLN A 55 12.44 9.13 -5.38
C GLN A 55 11.31 8.48 -6.18
N PHE A 56 10.78 9.16 -7.20
CA PHE A 56 9.73 8.62 -8.05
C PHE A 56 10.19 7.39 -8.83
N HIS A 57 11.38 7.41 -9.44
CA HIS A 57 11.92 6.26 -10.15
C HIS A 57 12.16 5.07 -9.23
N ARG A 58 12.70 5.32 -8.02
CA ARG A 58 12.89 4.27 -7.02
C ARG A 58 11.55 3.64 -6.60
N GLN A 59 10.52 4.45 -6.34
CA GLN A 59 9.19 3.94 -6.01
C GLN A 59 8.53 3.18 -7.17
N THR A 60 8.74 3.62 -8.40
CA THR A 60 8.31 2.89 -9.61
C THR A 60 8.97 1.52 -9.68
N GLN A 61 10.28 1.44 -9.43
CA GLN A 61 11.02 0.17 -9.43
C GLN A 61 10.56 -0.77 -8.31
N ILE A 62 10.35 -0.25 -7.10
CA ILE A 62 9.79 -1.02 -5.98
C ILE A 62 8.41 -1.58 -6.36
N THR A 63 7.57 -0.75 -6.99
CA THR A 63 6.23 -1.14 -7.43
C THR A 63 6.26 -2.24 -8.49
N GLU A 64 7.17 -2.17 -9.46
CA GLU A 64 7.34 -3.25 -10.45
C GLU A 64 7.81 -4.55 -9.78
N ASN A 65 8.73 -4.48 -8.82
CA ASN A 65 9.14 -5.66 -8.05
C ASN A 65 7.96 -6.27 -7.28
N ILE A 66 7.09 -5.45 -6.67
CA ILE A 66 5.86 -5.91 -6.01
C ILE A 66 4.93 -6.61 -7.00
N LEU A 67 4.78 -6.09 -8.22
CA LEU A 67 3.95 -6.71 -9.25
C LEU A 67 4.45 -8.12 -9.60
N THR A 68 5.76 -8.31 -9.70
CA THR A 68 6.36 -9.63 -10.02
C THR A 68 6.35 -10.64 -8.86
N ARG A 69 6.06 -10.20 -7.63
CA ARG A 69 6.02 -11.08 -6.45
C ARG A 69 4.84 -12.06 -6.53
N ILE A 70 5.13 -13.34 -6.31
CA ILE A 70 4.12 -14.39 -6.10
C ILE A 70 3.85 -14.49 -4.61
N PHE A 71 2.63 -14.15 -4.18
CA PHE A 71 2.23 -14.30 -2.79
C PHE A 71 2.11 -15.78 -2.43
N LYS A 72 2.86 -16.19 -1.41
CA LYS A 72 2.88 -17.56 -0.89
C LYS A 72 2.47 -17.47 0.57
N THR A 73 1.45 -18.22 0.95
CA THR A 73 1.02 -18.39 2.35
C THR A 73 2.06 -19.14 3.18
N ASP A 74 2.81 -20.04 2.56
CA ASP A 74 3.55 -21.06 3.34
C ASP A 74 5.05 -20.76 3.53
N LYS A 75 5.63 -19.80 2.79
CA LYS A 75 7.10 -19.73 2.65
C LYS A 75 7.85 -18.86 3.65
N ASN A 76 7.19 -18.04 4.47
CA ASN A 76 7.87 -17.18 5.44
C ASN A 76 7.28 -17.35 6.84
N LEU A 77 7.21 -18.58 7.34
CA LEU A 77 6.89 -18.88 8.75
C LEU A 77 8.00 -18.49 9.73
N THR A 78 9.10 -17.90 9.26
CA THR A 78 10.15 -17.37 10.13
C THR A 78 9.90 -15.89 10.35
N PRO A 79 9.36 -15.52 11.51
CA PRO A 79 9.05 -14.13 11.75
C PRO A 79 10.32 -13.39 12.08
N LYS A 80 10.47 -12.24 11.43
CA LYS A 80 11.54 -11.29 11.72
C LYS A 80 10.92 -10.23 12.63
N PHE A 81 11.68 -9.71 13.59
CA PHE A 81 11.19 -8.76 14.60
C PHE A 81 10.38 -7.60 13.96
N LEU A 82 9.07 -7.59 14.18
CA LEU A 82 8.14 -6.56 13.76
C LEU A 82 7.82 -5.63 14.93
N ASP A 83 7.81 -4.33 14.66
CA ASP A 83 7.33 -3.34 15.64
C ASP A 83 5.84 -3.01 15.41
N TYR A 84 5.35 -3.15 14.16
CA TYR A 84 3.99 -2.82 13.77
C TYR A 84 3.38 -3.88 12.86
N LEU A 85 2.10 -4.17 13.10
CA LEU A 85 1.30 -5.05 12.27
C LEU A 85 0.04 -4.32 11.85
N TYR A 86 -0.29 -4.36 10.56
CA TYR A 86 -1.54 -3.84 10.02
C TYR A 86 -2.39 -4.98 9.47
N PHE A 87 -3.57 -5.17 10.07
CA PHE A 87 -4.54 -6.20 9.69
C PHE A 87 -5.80 -5.57 9.10
N GLU A 88 -6.16 -5.98 7.88
CA GLU A 88 -7.46 -5.67 7.26
C GLU A 88 -8.29 -6.94 7.18
N PRO A 89 -9.27 -7.18 8.06
CA PRO A 89 -10.15 -8.34 7.97
C PRO A 89 -11.08 -8.27 6.75
N THR A 90 -11.52 -9.44 6.28
CA THR A 90 -12.59 -9.57 5.27
C THR A 90 -13.82 -10.16 5.92
N GLU A 91 -14.99 -9.62 5.58
CA GLU A 91 -16.26 -10.22 5.94
C GLU A 91 -16.54 -11.39 5.01
N SER A 92 -16.64 -12.60 5.58
CA SER A 92 -16.91 -13.80 4.81
C SER A 92 -17.58 -14.86 5.67
N ASN A 93 -18.49 -15.60 5.04
CA ASN A 93 -19.08 -16.81 5.61
C ASN A 93 -18.24 -18.07 5.28
N ASP A 94 -17.15 -17.93 4.51
CA ASP A 94 -16.22 -19.02 4.20
C ASP A 94 -15.35 -19.33 5.42
N ALA A 95 -15.59 -20.49 6.04
CA ALA A 95 -14.83 -20.98 7.18
C ALA A 95 -13.33 -21.15 6.88
N THR A 96 -12.96 -21.51 5.63
CA THR A 96 -11.57 -21.67 5.21
C THR A 96 -10.85 -20.32 5.23
N LEU A 97 -11.47 -19.30 4.64
CA LEU A 97 -10.94 -17.94 4.64
C LEU A 97 -10.85 -17.37 6.06
N ASN A 98 -11.90 -17.57 6.87
CA ASN A 98 -11.90 -17.13 8.26
C ASN A 98 -10.78 -17.78 9.07
N ASN A 99 -10.57 -19.09 8.92
CA ASN A 99 -9.47 -19.79 9.58
C ASN A 99 -8.10 -19.32 9.09
N ALA A 100 -7.95 -19.03 7.78
CA ALA A 100 -6.71 -18.48 7.25
C ALA A 100 -6.39 -17.09 7.83
N MET A 101 -7.38 -16.19 7.93
CA MET A 101 -7.20 -14.89 8.57
C MET A 101 -6.75 -15.03 10.02
N LYS A 102 -7.43 -15.89 10.79
CA LYS A 102 -7.09 -16.16 12.21
C LYS A 102 -5.68 -16.72 12.35
N LEU A 103 -5.33 -17.72 11.54
CA LEU A 103 -4.02 -18.35 11.57
C LEU A 103 -2.91 -17.34 11.25
N ASN A 104 -3.05 -16.57 10.18
CA ASN A 104 -2.04 -15.58 9.80
C ASN A 104 -1.86 -14.51 10.88
N LEU A 105 -2.96 -14.04 11.47
CA LEU A 105 -2.92 -13.07 12.55
C LEU A 105 -2.21 -13.63 13.79
N LEU A 106 -2.56 -14.84 14.22
CA LEU A 106 -1.93 -15.49 15.38
C LEU A 106 -0.45 -15.80 15.15
N VAL A 107 -0.09 -16.33 13.97
CA VAL A 107 1.31 -16.62 13.65
C VAL A 107 2.14 -15.34 13.69
N SER A 108 1.64 -14.24 13.13
CA SER A 108 2.35 -12.95 13.20
C SER A 108 2.37 -12.32 14.59
N PHE A 109 1.38 -12.60 15.44
CA PHE A 109 1.37 -12.15 16.83
C PHE A 109 2.38 -12.93 17.69
N PHE A 110 2.34 -14.27 17.70
CA PHE A 110 3.27 -15.09 18.50
C PHE A 110 4.73 -14.88 18.13
N ALA A 111 4.94 -14.63 16.85
CA ALA A 111 6.18 -14.17 16.29
C ALA A 111 6.72 -12.85 16.86
N ASN A 112 5.83 -11.94 17.24
CA ASN A 112 6.11 -10.54 17.52
C ASN A 112 5.24 -10.04 18.67
N GLU A 113 5.37 -10.66 19.85
CA GLU A 113 4.49 -10.43 21.00
C GLU A 113 4.44 -8.97 21.50
N LYS A 114 5.40 -8.15 21.07
CA LYS A 114 5.53 -6.73 21.43
C LYS A 114 5.02 -5.77 20.35
N ALA A 115 4.63 -6.26 19.18
CA ALA A 115 4.19 -5.40 18.08
C ALA A 115 2.91 -4.65 18.45
N LYS A 116 2.80 -3.40 17.99
CA LYS A 116 1.51 -2.69 17.97
C LYS A 116 0.69 -3.21 16.78
N ILE A 117 -0.51 -3.68 17.06
CA ILE A 117 -1.39 -4.34 16.10
C ILE A 117 -2.54 -3.40 15.75
N TYR A 118 -2.51 -2.88 14.53
CA TYR A 118 -3.53 -2.01 13.95
C TYR A 118 -4.55 -2.87 13.23
N ILE A 119 -5.80 -2.88 13.71
CA ILE A 119 -6.88 -3.68 13.14
C ILE A 119 -7.90 -2.74 12.53
N LYS A 120 -8.07 -2.83 11.21
CA LYS A 120 -9.09 -2.05 10.51
C LYS A 120 -10.48 -2.52 10.94
N HIS A 121 -11.33 -1.55 11.26
CA HIS A 121 -12.71 -1.81 11.63
C HIS A 121 -13.52 -2.45 10.49
N SER A 122 -14.28 -3.47 10.85
CA SER A 122 -15.26 -4.24 10.08
C SER A 122 -16.28 -4.83 11.06
N SER A 123 -17.37 -5.41 10.55
CA SER A 123 -18.37 -6.03 11.43
C SER A 123 -17.83 -7.20 12.27
N ASN A 124 -16.77 -7.87 11.80
CA ASN A 124 -16.14 -9.01 12.47
C ASN A 124 -14.84 -8.64 13.23
N THR A 125 -14.47 -7.37 13.35
CA THR A 125 -13.25 -6.94 14.06
C THR A 125 -13.15 -7.51 15.48
N GLN A 126 -14.25 -7.50 16.23
CA GLN A 126 -14.25 -7.97 17.62
C GLN A 126 -13.80 -9.44 17.73
N THR A 127 -14.17 -10.28 16.75
CA THR A 127 -13.75 -11.71 16.74
C THR A 127 -12.22 -11.85 16.71
N PHE A 128 -11.52 -10.95 16.02
CA PHE A 128 -10.06 -11.00 15.92
C PHE A 128 -9.38 -10.37 17.15
N ILE A 129 -10.00 -9.35 17.73
CA ILE A 129 -9.54 -8.76 19.00
C ILE A 129 -9.64 -9.80 20.11
N ASP A 130 -10.80 -10.44 20.26
CA ASP A 130 -11.02 -11.48 21.27
C ASP A 130 -10.03 -12.62 21.09
N LEU A 131 -9.85 -13.10 19.84
CA LEU A 131 -8.85 -14.11 19.51
C LEU A 131 -7.44 -13.73 20.00
N LEU A 132 -7.00 -12.50 19.77
CA LEU A 132 -5.68 -12.05 20.21
C LEU A 132 -5.59 -11.97 21.74
N LEU A 133 -6.61 -11.44 22.41
CA LEU A 133 -6.65 -11.33 23.88
C LEU A 133 -6.65 -12.71 24.55
N GLU A 134 -7.45 -13.66 24.05
CA GLU A 134 -7.49 -15.05 24.50
C GLU A 134 -6.13 -15.76 24.35
N ASN A 135 -5.32 -15.30 23.40
CA ASN A 135 -3.99 -15.84 23.13
C ASN A 135 -2.85 -15.01 23.76
N GLY A 136 -3.17 -14.07 24.66
CA GLY A 136 -2.19 -13.37 25.49
C GLY A 136 -1.77 -11.98 25.00
N ALA A 137 -2.43 -11.44 23.96
CA ALA A 137 -2.25 -10.04 23.59
C ALA A 137 -2.74 -9.12 24.71
N LYS A 138 -2.02 -8.02 24.92
CA LYS A 138 -2.40 -6.94 25.84
C LYS A 138 -3.30 -5.95 25.13
N SER A 139 -4.37 -5.49 25.75
CA SER A 139 -5.26 -4.47 25.14
C SER A 139 -4.51 -3.22 24.69
N SER A 140 -3.42 -2.83 25.37
CA SER A 140 -2.58 -1.68 24.99
C SER A 140 -1.80 -1.85 23.69
N GLN A 141 -1.66 -3.08 23.18
CA GLN A 141 -1.00 -3.34 21.89
C GLN A 141 -2.01 -3.34 20.74
N LEU A 142 -3.32 -3.42 21.02
CA LEU A 142 -4.37 -3.53 20.02
C LEU A 142 -4.95 -2.14 19.74
N VAL A 143 -4.86 -1.71 18.49
CA VAL A 143 -5.36 -0.42 18.02
C VAL A 143 -6.41 -0.66 16.95
N GLN A 144 -7.67 -0.51 17.32
CA GLN A 144 -8.75 -0.50 16.33
C GLN A 144 -8.74 0.83 15.57
N VAL A 145 -8.76 0.76 14.24
CA VAL A 145 -8.65 1.94 13.38
C VAL A 145 -9.73 1.97 12.31
N GLU A 146 -10.17 3.18 11.97
CA GLU A 146 -11.14 3.43 10.90
C GLU A 146 -10.50 4.23 9.75
N GLY A 147 -11.18 4.24 8.61
CA GLY A 147 -10.82 5.06 7.46
C GLY A 147 -10.06 4.31 6.35
N SER A 148 -9.43 5.09 5.48
CA SER A 148 -8.67 4.56 4.35
C SER A 148 -7.34 3.95 4.81
N ALA A 149 -6.80 2.98 4.07
CA ALA A 149 -5.49 2.44 4.43
C ALA A 149 -4.37 3.48 4.36
N LYS A 150 -4.52 4.54 3.53
CA LYS A 150 -3.56 5.66 3.52
C LYS A 150 -3.54 6.32 4.90
N ALA A 151 -4.71 6.64 5.47
CA ALA A 151 -4.81 7.26 6.78
C ALA A 151 -4.26 6.34 7.89
N ILE A 152 -4.52 5.04 7.81
CA ILE A 152 -4.02 4.06 8.79
C ILE A 152 -2.50 3.91 8.69
N LEU A 153 -1.94 3.78 7.48
CA LEU A 153 -0.50 3.67 7.29
C LEU A 153 0.22 4.97 7.70
N GLN A 154 -0.40 6.13 7.48
CA GLN A 154 0.09 7.41 7.98
C GLN A 154 0.08 7.48 9.52
N SER A 155 -0.93 6.93 10.20
CA SER A 155 -0.95 6.88 11.66
C SER A 155 0.12 5.95 12.22
N ILE A 156 0.40 4.82 11.54
CA ILE A 156 1.54 3.94 11.86
C ILE A 156 2.86 4.71 11.69
N ALA A 157 3.05 5.43 10.58
CA ALA A 157 4.26 6.23 10.36
C ALA A 157 4.44 7.33 11.42
N GLN A 158 3.35 7.99 11.84
CA GLN A 158 3.39 8.96 12.93
C GLN A 158 3.76 8.32 14.27
N GLN A 159 3.22 7.13 14.56
CA GLN A 159 3.56 6.39 15.77
C GLN A 159 5.04 5.98 15.77
N MET A 160 5.55 5.52 14.63
CA MET A 160 6.98 5.23 14.43
C MET A 160 7.84 6.45 14.70
N GLN A 161 7.46 7.60 14.17
CA GLN A 161 8.19 8.85 14.39
C GLN A 161 8.27 9.18 15.89
N GLN A 162 7.22 8.91 16.65
CA GLN A 162 7.21 9.10 18.11
C GLN A 162 8.08 8.06 18.82
N ASP A 163 7.97 6.78 18.45
CA ASP A 163 8.64 5.66 19.11
C ASP A 163 10.17 5.69 18.88
N PHE A 164 10.63 6.23 17.73
CA PHE A 164 12.05 6.22 17.34
C PHE A 164 12.71 7.59 17.25
N SER A 165 12.00 8.71 17.54
CA SER A 165 12.59 10.05 17.42
C SER A 165 13.92 10.18 18.17
N PRO A 166 15.01 10.69 17.55
CA PRO A 166 15.09 11.31 16.22
C PRO A 166 15.53 10.38 15.07
N LYS A 167 15.59 9.06 15.28
CA LYS A 167 16.08 8.08 14.29
C LYS A 167 15.11 7.95 13.11
N THR A 168 15.63 8.22 11.91
CA THR A 168 14.91 8.07 10.63
C THR A 168 15.59 7.11 9.66
N VAL A 169 16.73 6.55 10.04
CA VAL A 169 17.48 5.57 9.24
C VAL A 169 17.58 4.28 10.03
N PHE A 170 17.06 3.21 9.45
CA PHE A 170 17.09 1.86 9.98
C PHE A 170 17.95 0.99 9.07
N SER A 171 18.70 0.08 9.66
CA SER A 171 19.20 -1.08 8.93
C SER A 171 18.02 -2.00 8.60
N ILE A 172 18.22 -2.83 7.57
CA ILE A 172 17.21 -3.72 6.98
C ILE A 172 16.54 -4.65 8.02
N THR A 173 17.19 -4.89 9.16
CA THR A 173 16.69 -5.78 10.21
C THR A 173 16.06 -5.06 11.39
N GLU A 174 16.15 -3.73 11.47
CA GLU A 174 15.82 -2.99 12.69
C GLU A 174 14.35 -2.56 12.80
N ASN A 175 13.65 -2.34 11.69
CA ASN A 175 12.25 -1.97 11.75
C ASN A 175 11.48 -2.53 10.56
N ARG A 176 10.40 -3.24 10.88
CA ARG A 176 9.60 -3.99 9.93
C ARG A 176 8.12 -3.81 10.23
N ILE A 177 7.36 -3.71 9.15
CA ILE A 177 5.91 -3.53 9.19
C ILE A 177 5.30 -4.69 8.42
N SER A 178 4.46 -5.49 9.08
CA SER A 178 3.75 -6.58 8.40
C SER A 178 2.34 -6.17 8.01
N LEU A 179 1.97 -6.49 6.77
CA LEU A 179 0.62 -6.34 6.27
C LEU A 179 -0.08 -7.70 6.21
N ILE A 180 -1.16 -7.86 6.95
CA ILE A 180 -2.09 -9.00 6.84
C ILE A 180 -3.36 -8.46 6.21
N VAL A 181 -3.49 -8.62 4.90
CA VAL A 181 -4.61 -8.08 4.12
C VAL A 181 -5.09 -9.13 3.11
N PRO A 182 -6.24 -8.93 2.43
CA PRO A 182 -6.66 -9.82 1.36
C PRO A 182 -5.60 -9.92 0.25
N SER A 183 -5.35 -11.13 -0.24
CA SER A 183 -4.43 -11.36 -1.38
C SER A 183 -4.83 -10.61 -2.66
N SER A 184 -6.12 -10.28 -2.83
CA SER A 184 -6.58 -9.41 -3.92
C SER A 184 -6.15 -7.95 -3.79
N LEU A 185 -5.78 -7.51 -2.59
CA LEU A 185 -5.42 -6.12 -2.27
C LEU A 185 -3.95 -5.94 -1.87
N ILE A 186 -3.20 -7.01 -1.65
CA ILE A 186 -1.83 -6.89 -1.11
C ILE A 186 -0.87 -6.12 -2.02
N LYS A 187 -0.93 -6.24 -3.37
CA LYS A 187 -0.07 -5.45 -4.30
C LYS A 187 -0.25 -3.94 -4.09
N PRO A 188 -1.47 -3.38 -4.22
CA PRO A 188 -1.67 -1.96 -3.97
C PRO A 188 -1.35 -1.57 -2.52
N ARG A 189 -1.58 -2.44 -1.52
CA ARG A 189 -1.22 -2.13 -0.12
C ARG A 189 0.28 -2.05 0.11
N LEU A 190 1.06 -2.96 -0.45
CA LEU A 190 2.52 -2.90 -0.38
C LEU A 190 3.05 -1.65 -1.08
N ALA A 191 2.50 -1.30 -2.25
CA ALA A 191 2.92 -0.11 -2.99
C ALA A 191 2.61 1.18 -2.20
N LEU A 192 1.41 1.28 -1.61
CA LEU A 192 1.02 2.40 -0.75
C LEU A 192 1.91 2.51 0.49
N ALA A 193 2.11 1.39 1.20
CA ALA A 193 2.92 1.34 2.41
C ALA A 193 4.37 1.76 2.13
N ASN A 194 4.99 1.21 1.09
CA ASN A 194 6.36 1.58 0.70
C ASN A 194 6.46 3.08 0.37
N ALA A 195 5.49 3.63 -0.38
CA ALA A 195 5.49 5.05 -0.71
C ALA A 195 5.33 5.96 0.52
N ILE A 196 4.53 5.55 1.52
CA ILE A 196 4.32 6.30 2.76
C ILE A 196 5.55 6.25 3.66
N PHE A 197 6.06 5.06 3.98
CA PHE A 197 7.15 4.92 4.95
C PHE A 197 8.46 5.49 4.43
N ASP A 198 8.72 5.33 3.14
CA ASP A 198 9.96 5.78 2.52
C ASP A 198 10.12 7.31 2.46
N LYS A 199 9.02 8.07 2.63
CA LYS A 199 9.08 9.52 2.79
C LYS A 199 9.78 9.95 4.06
N GLN A 200 9.66 9.16 5.13
CA GLN A 200 10.10 9.54 6.47
C GLN A 200 11.23 8.66 6.99
N PHE A 201 11.31 7.41 6.53
CA PHE A 201 12.21 6.40 7.05
C PHE A 201 12.97 5.70 5.94
N LYS A 202 14.30 5.68 6.07
CA LYS A 202 15.17 4.88 5.20
C LYS A 202 15.37 3.50 5.82
N GLY A 203 15.11 2.45 5.05
CA GLY A 203 15.43 1.06 5.43
C GLY A 203 14.36 0.32 6.23
N VAL A 204 13.16 0.91 6.39
CA VAL A 204 11.98 0.18 6.88
C VAL A 204 11.55 -0.85 5.85
N GLU A 205 11.44 -2.11 6.25
CA GLU A 205 10.91 -3.16 5.38
C GLU A 205 9.39 -3.34 5.59
N VAL A 206 8.66 -3.46 4.48
CA VAL A 206 7.24 -3.82 4.50
C VAL A 206 7.09 -5.27 4.06
N ASP A 207 6.70 -6.11 5.00
CA ASP A 207 6.48 -7.53 4.81
C ASP A 207 5.01 -7.84 4.49
N ASP A 208 4.80 -8.93 3.77
CA ASP A 208 3.49 -9.44 3.37
C ASP A 208 3.20 -10.74 4.09
N PHE A 209 2.05 -10.78 4.75
CA PHE A 209 1.52 -11.97 5.40
C PHE A 209 0.02 -12.15 5.09
N SER A 210 -0.35 -11.78 3.88
CA SER A 210 -1.71 -11.87 3.34
C SER A 210 -2.31 -13.27 3.38
N TYR A 211 -3.63 -13.32 3.47
CA TYR A 211 -4.43 -14.53 3.39
C TYR A 211 -5.13 -14.62 2.02
N LEU A 212 -5.41 -15.85 1.59
CA LEU A 212 -5.95 -16.10 0.26
C LEU A 212 -7.48 -15.96 0.22
N ASP A 213 -7.96 -14.83 -0.27
CA ASP A 213 -9.37 -14.54 -0.54
C ASP A 213 -9.81 -14.90 -1.98
N GLN A 214 -8.87 -15.33 -2.83
CA GLN A 214 -9.14 -15.77 -4.20
C GLN A 214 -8.19 -16.90 -4.64
N PRO A 215 -8.56 -17.67 -5.69
CA PRO A 215 -7.71 -18.73 -6.23
C PRO A 215 -6.33 -18.22 -6.64
N ARG A 216 -5.30 -19.01 -6.34
CA ARG A 216 -3.90 -18.64 -6.56
C ARG A 216 -3.57 -18.31 -8.03
N SER A 217 -4.19 -19.00 -8.98
CA SER A 217 -4.05 -18.73 -10.41
C SER A 217 -4.36 -17.27 -10.75
N ASN A 218 -5.36 -16.68 -10.09
CA ASN A 218 -5.80 -15.31 -10.35
C ASN A 218 -4.77 -14.27 -9.85
N LEU A 219 -3.93 -14.63 -8.88
CA LEU A 219 -2.89 -13.78 -8.30
C LEU A 219 -1.58 -13.77 -9.09
N GLN A 220 -1.37 -14.77 -9.95
CA GLN A 220 -0.14 -14.91 -10.74
C GLN A 220 -0.09 -13.93 -11.91
N HIS A 221 -1.23 -13.36 -12.32
CA HIS A 221 -1.30 -12.46 -13.45
C HIS A 221 -1.43 -10.99 -13.00
N ASN A 222 -0.62 -10.12 -13.60
CA ASN A 222 -0.72 -8.68 -13.43
C ASN A 222 -1.49 -8.06 -14.57
N ASN A 223 -2.80 -8.30 -14.60
CA ASN A 223 -3.63 -7.64 -15.61
C ASN A 223 -3.56 -6.10 -15.44
N GLN A 224 -4.01 -5.38 -16.47
CA GLN A 224 -3.94 -3.93 -16.49
C GLN A 224 -4.66 -3.29 -15.28
N THR A 225 -5.76 -3.88 -14.81
CA THR A 225 -6.49 -3.39 -13.63
C THR A 225 -5.65 -3.48 -12.36
N ILE A 226 -4.92 -4.58 -12.15
CA ILE A 226 -4.02 -4.76 -11.00
C ILE A 226 -2.85 -3.77 -11.10
N ARG A 227 -2.22 -3.64 -12.28
CA ARG A 227 -1.14 -2.67 -12.51
C ARG A 227 -1.63 -1.25 -12.22
N TYR A 228 -2.79 -0.88 -12.76
CA TYR A 228 -3.41 0.43 -12.53
C TYR A 228 -3.67 0.70 -11.05
N LYS A 229 -4.35 -0.22 -10.34
CA LYS A 229 -4.62 -0.04 -8.90
C LYS A 229 -3.34 0.04 -8.08
N THR A 230 -2.31 -0.73 -8.45
CA THR A 230 -1.03 -0.75 -7.73
C THR A 230 -0.27 0.57 -7.93
N PHE A 231 -0.18 1.07 -9.16
CA PHE A 231 0.43 2.38 -9.44
C PHE A 231 -0.38 3.54 -8.87
N GLN A 232 -1.71 3.45 -8.91
CA GLN A 232 -2.58 4.42 -8.25
C GLN A 232 -2.25 4.51 -6.75
N ALA A 233 -2.15 3.35 -6.08
CA ALA A 233 -1.82 3.29 -4.66
C ALA A 233 -0.40 3.81 -4.35
N MET A 234 0.59 3.53 -5.20
CA MET A 234 1.93 4.12 -5.12
C MET A 234 1.86 5.66 -5.16
N LEU A 235 1.15 6.22 -6.14
CA LEU A 235 1.01 7.67 -6.31
C LEU A 235 0.28 8.30 -5.12
N GLU A 236 -0.80 7.66 -4.62
CA GLU A 236 -1.52 8.10 -3.43
C GLU A 236 -0.62 8.19 -2.20
N GLY A 237 0.35 7.27 -2.02
CA GLY A 237 1.33 7.34 -0.94
C GLY A 237 2.37 8.45 -1.13
N LEU A 238 2.69 8.78 -2.39
CA LEU A 238 3.59 9.86 -2.75
C LEU A 238 2.97 11.27 -2.60
N GLU A 239 1.64 11.37 -2.63
CA GLU A 239 0.92 12.63 -2.36
C GLU A 239 1.11 13.10 -0.91
N ASN A 240 1.26 14.41 -0.72
CA ASN A 240 1.37 15.04 0.60
C ASN A 240 0.05 15.04 1.37
#